data_AF-A0A518JSV8-F1
#
_entry.id   AF-A0A518JSV8-F1
#
_cell.length_a   1.000
_cell.length_b   1.000
_cell.length_c   1.000
_cell.angle_alpha   90.00
_cell.angle_beta   90.00
_cell.angle_gamma   90.00
#
_symmetry.space_group_name_H-M   'P 1'
#
loop_
_entity.id
_entity.type
_entity.pdbx_description
1 polymer ?
#
loop_
_entity_poly.entity_id
_entity_poly.type
_entity_poly.pdbx_seq_one_letter_code
_entity_poly.pdbx_strand_id
1 'polypeptide(L)'
;MNRRTASVTLTLFSFLSLGLCGAADPVRQMQADAMAKGSATWGYWGTDPSEYSTWTSHSNRLIPIYTFGLDMQSLRSEGSVYSNAEALTQLYGQVPNGSLQPEAEYFDQTDIYRLQKMAVEAGKKKIILMVFDGMDWETTQAAAIYKQQRLTHETGRGTGLKFLDYRTAVADYGYCVTSAHHSDATFDVSAQLVINGEEGSAGGYDPLRGGKAPWDKAKSRDYLIGKDRQQPDCVTDSASSATSMVCGVKTYNAAINVSVDGKQLEPIGRWLQREHGFRVGIVTSVPISHATPAAAYANNVSRNDYQDLTRDLLGLPSCSHRMPLSGADVVIGAGWGVYKDQDSGQGQNFAPGNTYADLEDLRRSDLDQGGRYVVAQRTPGENGASLLSAAARRAIAENGRLLGFFGTDQAHLPFRTADGRYDPAADVKGTEVYEPADINENPTLAQMTEAALQVLESSEQGFWLMIEAGDVDWANHANNIDSSIGAVLSGEEAFQKTVDWIDGHDAWEETALIVTSDHGHHFVLREPEALIQKKQ
;
A
#
# COMPACT_ATOMS: atom_id res chain seq x y z
N MET A 1 54.46 -69.98 -19.83
CA MET A 1 55.18 -69.10 -18.88
C MET A 1 55.18 -67.68 -19.42
N ASN A 2 54.82 -66.72 -18.56
CA ASN A 2 54.89 -65.25 -18.69
C ASN A 2 54.13 -64.56 -19.83
N ARG A 3 52.92 -64.06 -19.50
CA ARG A 3 52.23 -62.99 -20.24
C ARG A 3 52.42 -61.65 -19.51
N ARG A 4 52.72 -60.63 -20.31
CA ARG A 4 52.92 -59.22 -19.95
C ARG A 4 51.61 -58.60 -19.42
N THR A 5 51.72 -57.84 -18.34
CA THR A 5 50.68 -56.96 -17.80
C THR A 5 50.72 -55.61 -18.52
N ALA A 6 49.54 -55.16 -19.00
CA ALA A 6 49.32 -53.84 -19.55
C ALA A 6 48.58 -52.98 -18.50
N SER A 7 49.03 -51.74 -18.37
CA SER A 7 48.53 -50.73 -17.43
C SER A 7 47.16 -50.19 -17.87
N VAL A 8 46.21 -50.09 -16.94
CA VAL A 8 44.90 -49.45 -17.12
C VAL A 8 44.96 -48.06 -16.48
N THR A 9 44.81 -47.02 -17.28
CA THR A 9 44.71 -45.63 -16.82
C THR A 9 43.26 -45.35 -16.44
N LEU A 10 43.02 -45.03 -15.17
CA LEU A 10 41.72 -44.65 -14.64
C LEU A 10 41.55 -43.12 -14.75
N THR A 11 40.66 -42.66 -15.61
CA THR A 11 40.33 -41.23 -15.74
C THR A 11 39.27 -40.86 -14.70
N LEU A 12 39.67 -40.12 -13.66
CA LEU A 12 38.75 -39.54 -12.68
C LEU A 12 38.07 -38.30 -13.30
N PHE A 13 36.76 -38.37 -13.53
CA PHE A 13 35.95 -37.17 -13.76
C PHE A 13 35.72 -36.48 -12.41
N SER A 14 36.33 -35.32 -12.22
CA SER A 14 36.04 -34.43 -11.10
C SER A 14 34.90 -33.50 -11.51
N PHE A 15 33.72 -33.71 -10.94
CA PHE A 15 32.66 -32.70 -10.93
C PHE A 15 33.04 -31.64 -9.88
N LEU A 16 33.68 -30.55 -10.32
CA LEU A 16 33.63 -29.29 -9.58
C LEU A 16 32.36 -28.55 -10.03
N SER A 17 31.26 -28.77 -9.32
CA SER A 17 30.23 -27.74 -9.22
C SER A 17 30.80 -26.64 -8.33
N LEU A 18 31.43 -25.64 -8.95
CA LEU A 18 31.62 -24.34 -8.32
C LEU A 18 30.21 -23.76 -8.07
N GLY A 19 29.65 -24.05 -6.90
CA GLY A 19 28.59 -23.22 -6.34
C GLY A 19 29.16 -21.82 -6.22
N LEU A 20 28.61 -20.89 -7.01
CA LEU A 20 28.70 -19.48 -6.68
C LEU A 20 28.20 -19.34 -5.24
N CYS A 21 29.12 -19.12 -4.31
CA CYS A 21 28.79 -18.68 -2.96
C CYS A 21 28.08 -17.34 -3.16
N GLY A 22 26.76 -17.35 -3.13
CA GLY A 22 25.96 -16.13 -3.21
C GLY A 22 26.46 -15.15 -2.15
N ALA A 23 26.43 -13.86 -2.47
CA ALA A 23 26.75 -12.83 -1.50
C ALA A 23 25.96 -13.09 -0.20
N ALA A 24 26.60 -12.94 0.95
CA ALA A 24 25.92 -13.11 2.22
C ALA A 24 24.73 -12.14 2.28
N ASP A 25 23.58 -12.61 2.75
CA ASP A 25 22.38 -11.81 2.99
C ASP A 25 22.08 -11.80 4.51
N PRO A 26 22.67 -10.85 5.26
CA PRO A 26 22.60 -10.84 6.71
C PRO A 26 21.18 -10.59 7.23
N VAL A 27 20.37 -9.79 6.53
CA VAL A 27 19.01 -9.45 6.99
C VAL A 27 18.08 -10.62 6.78
N ARG A 28 18.16 -11.31 5.65
CA ARG A 28 17.43 -12.57 5.42
C ARG A 28 17.81 -13.64 6.44
N GLN A 29 19.10 -13.80 6.74
CA GLN A 29 19.54 -14.73 7.79
C GLN A 29 19.04 -14.31 9.17
N MET A 30 19.08 -13.01 9.49
CA MET A 30 18.59 -12.44 10.74
C MET A 30 17.08 -12.69 10.93
N GLN A 31 16.29 -12.51 9.88
CA GLN A 31 14.87 -12.85 9.82
C GLN A 31 14.65 -14.35 10.07
N ALA A 32 15.32 -15.22 9.32
CA ALA A 32 15.17 -16.67 9.44
C ALA A 32 15.56 -17.17 10.84
N ASP A 33 16.63 -16.61 11.42
CA ASP A 33 17.07 -16.91 12.78
C ASP A 33 16.02 -16.52 13.83
N ALA A 34 15.41 -15.34 13.68
CA ALA A 34 14.38 -14.85 14.60
C ALA A 34 13.14 -15.75 14.58
N MET A 35 12.69 -16.14 13.38
CA MET A 35 11.59 -17.07 13.19
C MET A 35 11.88 -18.46 13.77
N ALA A 36 13.09 -19.00 13.54
CA ALA A 36 13.47 -20.31 14.06
C ALA A 36 13.61 -20.34 15.59
N LYS A 37 14.07 -19.23 16.20
CA LYS A 37 14.25 -19.11 17.66
C LYS A 37 12.98 -18.66 18.38
N GLY A 38 12.00 -18.11 17.69
CA GLY A 38 10.84 -17.44 18.26
C GLY A 38 11.17 -16.13 19.00
N SER A 39 12.41 -15.63 18.89
CA SER A 39 12.89 -14.45 19.62
C SER A 39 14.04 -13.75 18.88
N ALA A 40 14.19 -12.45 19.12
CA ALA A 40 15.27 -11.63 18.58
C ALA A 40 15.62 -10.47 19.53
N THR A 41 16.90 -10.12 19.61
CA THR A 41 17.36 -8.96 20.42
C THR A 41 17.12 -7.63 19.70
N TRP A 42 17.19 -7.65 18.37
CA TRP A 42 17.20 -6.47 17.52
C TRP A 42 15.82 -5.87 17.25
N GLY A 43 14.75 -6.67 17.30
CA GLY A 43 13.39 -6.20 17.05
C GLY A 43 12.35 -7.31 17.12
N TYR A 44 11.07 -6.92 17.15
CA TYR A 44 9.93 -7.83 17.32
C TYR A 44 8.60 -7.14 16.97
N TRP A 45 7.56 -7.91 16.69
CA TRP A 45 6.19 -7.43 16.46
C TRP A 45 5.29 -7.70 17.67
N GLY A 46 4.51 -6.68 18.06
CA GLY A 46 3.56 -6.79 19.16
C GLY A 46 4.11 -6.29 20.50
N THR A 47 3.52 -6.70 21.63
CA THR A 47 3.72 -6.03 22.93
C THR A 47 4.65 -6.77 23.89
N ASP A 48 5.09 -7.98 23.57
CA ASP A 48 6.05 -8.76 24.38
C ASP A 48 7.45 -8.74 23.76
N PRO A 49 8.46 -8.13 24.39
CA PRO A 49 9.84 -8.08 23.87
C PRO A 49 10.61 -9.41 23.97
N SER A 50 10.04 -10.45 24.58
CA SER A 50 10.67 -11.78 24.70
C SER A 50 10.33 -12.71 23.54
N GLU A 51 9.27 -12.40 22.80
CA GLU A 51 8.77 -13.16 21.66
C GLU A 51 8.95 -12.33 20.39
N TYR A 52 9.40 -12.95 19.30
CA TYR A 52 9.61 -12.25 18.03
C TYR A 52 8.29 -11.74 17.41
N SER A 53 7.21 -12.47 17.65
CA SER A 53 5.91 -12.26 17.00
C SER A 53 4.78 -12.53 17.99
N THR A 54 4.10 -11.47 18.42
CA THR A 54 2.86 -11.57 19.24
C THR A 54 1.69 -10.81 18.63
N TRP A 55 1.92 -10.14 17.51
CA TRP A 55 0.95 -9.34 16.79
C TRP A 55 1.24 -9.43 15.30
N THR A 56 0.19 -9.54 14.50
CA THR A 56 0.25 -9.72 13.04
C THR A 56 -0.84 -8.88 12.40
N SER A 57 -1.12 -7.69 12.93
CA SER A 57 -2.22 -6.83 12.47
C SER A 57 -1.84 -5.37 12.66
N HIS A 58 -2.72 -4.46 12.29
CA HIS A 58 -2.39 -3.04 12.24
C HIS A 58 -2.23 -2.45 13.64
N SER A 59 -1.84 -1.18 13.70
CA SER A 59 -1.71 -0.44 14.94
C SER A 59 -2.14 1.01 14.77
N ASN A 60 -2.60 1.62 15.86
CA ASN A 60 -2.95 3.03 15.97
C ASN A 60 -1.72 3.94 16.15
N ARG A 61 -0.55 3.56 15.66
CA ARG A 61 0.61 4.46 15.65
C ARG A 61 0.28 5.65 14.76
N LEU A 62 0.70 6.84 15.18
CA LEU A 62 0.69 8.00 14.30
C LEU A 62 1.60 7.71 13.11
N ILE A 63 1.11 7.97 11.90
CA ILE A 63 1.87 7.75 10.68
C ILE A 63 2.43 9.07 10.15
N PRO A 64 3.64 9.09 9.55
CA PRO A 64 4.16 10.28 8.89
C PRO A 64 3.42 10.63 7.60
N ILE A 65 3.29 11.93 7.32
CA ILE A 65 2.86 12.48 6.03
C ILE A 65 3.97 13.39 5.50
N TYR A 66 4.27 13.29 4.20
CA TYR A 66 5.19 14.17 3.50
C TYR A 66 4.49 14.78 2.29
N THR A 67 4.67 16.08 2.07
CA THR A 67 4.13 16.77 0.89
C THR A 67 5.25 17.38 0.06
N PHE A 68 5.02 17.46 -1.26
CA PHE A 68 5.90 18.07 -2.24
C PHE A 68 5.07 18.87 -3.25
N GLY A 69 5.52 20.07 -3.61
CA GLY A 69 4.75 21.02 -4.41
C GLY A 69 3.57 21.66 -3.66
N LEU A 70 3.45 21.37 -2.35
CA LEU A 70 2.42 21.86 -1.43
C LEU A 70 3.00 21.92 -0.01
N ASP A 71 2.71 22.98 0.75
CA ASP A 71 2.99 23.07 2.18
C ASP A 71 1.72 22.77 3.02
N MET A 72 1.91 22.55 4.33
CA MET A 72 0.81 22.26 5.26
C MET A 72 0.52 23.42 6.22
N GLN A 73 0.97 24.64 5.93
CA GLN A 73 0.84 25.76 6.86
C GLN A 73 -0.60 26.20 7.08
N SER A 74 -1.46 26.14 6.04
CA SER A 74 -2.88 26.45 6.22
C SER A 74 -3.52 25.49 7.23
N LEU A 75 -3.30 24.19 7.07
CA LEU A 75 -3.84 23.19 8.00
C LEU A 75 -3.33 23.39 9.43
N ARG A 76 -2.03 23.67 9.61
CA ARG A 76 -1.48 23.98 10.94
C ARG A 76 -2.10 25.24 11.54
N SER A 77 -2.36 26.26 10.73
CA SER A 77 -2.94 27.53 11.17
C SER A 77 -4.41 27.39 11.58
N GLU A 78 -5.14 26.49 10.91
CA GLU A 78 -6.53 26.15 11.25
C GLU A 78 -6.62 25.30 12.52
N GLY A 79 -5.58 24.52 12.80
CA GLY A 79 -5.45 23.67 13.98
C GLY A 79 -5.98 22.25 13.74
N SER A 80 -5.51 21.33 14.58
CA SER A 80 -5.91 19.92 14.51
C SER A 80 -7.38 19.73 14.86
N VAL A 81 -8.08 18.84 14.15
CA VAL A 81 -9.45 18.41 14.52
C VAL A 81 -9.50 17.89 15.96
N TYR A 82 -8.42 17.29 16.45
CA TYR A 82 -8.31 16.77 17.82
C TYR A 82 -8.21 17.86 18.89
N SER A 83 -8.00 19.12 18.51
CA SER A 83 -8.02 20.25 19.44
C SER A 83 -9.43 20.79 19.72
N ASN A 84 -10.45 20.30 19.00
CA ASN A 84 -11.81 20.82 19.05
C ASN A 84 -12.86 19.70 19.28
N ALA A 85 -13.61 19.80 20.37
CA ALA A 85 -14.62 18.81 20.76
C ALA A 85 -15.80 18.72 19.76
N GLU A 86 -16.23 19.84 19.19
CA GLU A 86 -17.30 19.85 18.18
C GLU A 86 -16.82 19.18 16.89
N ALA A 87 -15.58 19.47 16.48
CA ALA A 87 -14.99 18.88 15.28
C ALA A 87 -14.80 17.35 15.45
N LEU A 88 -14.35 16.88 16.63
CA LEU A 88 -14.32 15.46 16.95
C LEU A 88 -15.71 14.81 16.92
N THR A 89 -16.72 15.49 17.45
CA THR A 89 -18.11 14.99 17.42
C THR A 89 -18.64 14.89 15.99
N GLN A 90 -18.28 15.81 15.11
CA GLN A 90 -18.62 15.72 13.69
C GLN A 90 -17.88 14.58 12.98
N LEU A 91 -16.63 14.32 13.37
CA LEU A 91 -15.78 13.31 12.75
C LEU A 91 -16.14 11.88 13.20
N TYR A 92 -16.51 11.70 14.47
CA TYR A 92 -16.71 10.38 15.12
C TYR A 92 -18.12 10.15 15.68
N GLY A 93 -19.05 11.09 15.51
CA GLY A 93 -20.37 11.07 16.15
C GLY A 93 -20.35 11.36 17.66
N GLN A 94 -19.16 11.38 18.28
CA GLN A 94 -18.91 11.65 19.69
C GLN A 94 -17.48 12.18 19.87
N VAL A 95 -17.14 12.68 21.07
CA VAL A 95 -15.73 12.94 21.42
C VAL A 95 -15.12 11.64 21.94
N PRO A 96 -14.17 11.01 21.21
CA PRO A 96 -13.62 9.76 21.70
C PRO A 96 -12.78 9.95 22.96
N ASN A 97 -12.72 8.90 23.78
CA ASN A 97 -12.04 8.95 25.05
C ASN A 97 -10.54 9.32 24.86
N GLY A 98 -10.04 10.24 25.68
CA GLY A 98 -8.64 10.72 25.62
C GLY A 98 -8.25 11.50 24.36
N SER A 99 -9.16 11.69 23.39
CA SER A 99 -8.81 12.24 22.07
C SER A 99 -8.83 13.76 21.98
N LEU A 100 -9.58 14.46 22.85
CA LEU A 100 -9.57 15.91 22.89
C LEU A 100 -8.26 16.44 23.48
N GLN A 101 -7.46 17.10 22.66
CA GLN A 101 -6.10 17.54 22.96
C GLN A 101 -5.89 18.97 22.46
N PRO A 102 -6.04 20.00 23.32
CA PRO A 102 -5.96 21.40 22.91
C PRO A 102 -4.63 21.81 22.24
N GLU A 103 -3.56 21.07 22.50
CA GLU A 103 -2.22 21.27 21.94
C GLU A 103 -1.88 20.23 20.85
N ALA A 104 -2.88 19.60 20.22
CA ALA A 104 -2.65 18.61 19.17
C ALA A 104 -1.96 19.24 17.96
N GLU A 105 -0.78 18.71 17.63
CA GLU A 105 0.03 19.09 16.45
C GLU A 105 -0.13 18.10 15.28
N TYR A 106 -0.76 16.95 15.53
CA TYR A 106 -1.03 15.92 14.53
C TYR A 106 -2.33 16.17 13.78
N PHE A 107 -2.36 15.74 12.54
CA PHE A 107 -3.53 15.79 11.66
C PHE A 107 -4.42 14.55 11.84
N ASP A 108 -5.55 14.53 11.14
CA ASP A 108 -6.31 13.31 10.88
C ASP A 108 -6.11 12.84 9.43
N GLN A 109 -6.36 11.57 9.13
CA GLN A 109 -6.33 11.10 7.73
C GLN A 109 -7.31 11.82 6.80
N THR A 110 -8.41 12.37 7.33
CA THR A 110 -9.31 13.23 6.55
C THR A 110 -8.64 14.53 6.10
N ASP A 111 -7.54 14.97 6.74
CA ASP A 111 -6.76 16.11 6.27
C ASP A 111 -5.98 15.79 4.98
N ILE A 112 -5.70 14.51 4.68
CA ILE A 112 -5.09 14.12 3.40
C ILE A 112 -6.05 14.40 2.24
N TYR A 113 -7.36 14.17 2.42
CA TYR A 113 -8.38 14.60 1.47
C TYR A 113 -8.36 16.13 1.29
N ARG A 114 -8.27 16.87 2.41
CA ARG A 114 -8.26 18.33 2.42
C ARG A 114 -7.02 18.90 1.72
N LEU A 115 -5.83 18.30 1.90
CA LEU A 115 -4.61 18.69 1.20
C LEU A 115 -4.76 18.58 -0.32
N GLN A 116 -5.39 17.50 -0.80
CA GLN A 116 -5.64 17.32 -2.22
C GLN A 116 -6.64 18.36 -2.75
N LYS A 117 -7.69 18.69 -1.98
CA LYS A 117 -8.64 19.77 -2.33
C LYS A 117 -7.94 21.13 -2.39
N MET A 118 -7.11 21.45 -1.41
CA MET A 118 -6.33 22.69 -1.37
C MET A 118 -5.36 22.80 -2.56
N ALA A 119 -4.73 21.69 -2.96
CA ALA A 119 -3.89 21.66 -4.14
C ALA A 119 -4.70 22.01 -5.41
N VAL A 120 -5.89 21.45 -5.58
CA VAL A 120 -6.78 21.75 -6.71
C VAL A 120 -7.21 23.22 -6.68
N GLU A 121 -7.56 23.75 -5.51
CA GLU A 121 -7.92 25.17 -5.32
C GLU A 121 -6.74 26.11 -5.62
N ALA A 122 -5.51 25.67 -5.36
CA ALA A 122 -4.28 26.36 -5.73
C ALA A 122 -3.93 26.21 -7.23
N GLY A 123 -4.79 25.57 -8.03
CA GLY A 123 -4.62 25.42 -9.48
C GLY A 123 -3.71 24.27 -9.90
N LYS A 124 -3.35 23.35 -9.00
CA LYS A 124 -2.58 22.15 -9.35
C LYS A 124 -3.41 21.26 -10.27
N LYS A 125 -2.78 20.73 -11.31
CA LYS A 125 -3.39 19.85 -12.32
C LYS A 125 -2.95 18.40 -12.20
N LYS A 126 -1.91 18.11 -11.42
CA LYS A 126 -1.43 16.75 -11.16
C LYS A 126 -1.46 16.51 -9.67
N ILE A 127 -2.38 15.69 -9.22
CA ILE A 127 -2.54 15.33 -7.81
C ILE A 127 -2.12 13.87 -7.65
N ILE A 128 -1.04 13.63 -6.91
CA ILE A 128 -0.48 12.29 -6.74
C ILE A 128 -0.50 11.94 -5.25
N LEU A 129 -1.17 10.84 -4.93
CA LEU A 129 -1.18 10.25 -3.59
C LEU A 129 -0.42 8.94 -3.61
N MET A 130 0.68 8.89 -2.88
CA MET A 130 1.49 7.70 -2.71
C MET A 130 1.30 7.11 -1.31
N VAL A 131 0.84 5.87 -1.25
CA VAL A 131 0.52 5.15 0.00
C VAL A 131 1.48 3.98 0.15
N PHE A 132 2.19 3.94 1.27
CA PHE A 132 2.93 2.76 1.70
C PHE A 132 2.10 2.05 2.77
N ASP A 133 1.30 1.05 2.38
CA ASP A 133 0.33 0.39 3.27
C ASP A 133 1.09 -0.21 4.48
N GLY A 134 0.64 0.09 5.71
CA GLY A 134 1.26 -0.44 6.92
C GLY A 134 2.66 0.11 7.29
N MET A 135 3.16 1.16 6.61
CA MET A 135 4.48 1.76 6.86
C MET A 135 4.46 2.80 7.99
N ASP A 136 4.66 2.35 9.23
CA ASP A 136 4.89 3.25 10.36
C ASP A 136 6.34 3.79 10.44
N TRP A 137 6.61 4.56 11.49
CA TRP A 137 7.93 5.17 11.72
C TRP A 137 9.03 4.12 11.86
N GLU A 138 8.80 3.05 12.61
CA GLU A 138 9.78 1.99 12.81
C GLU A 138 10.08 1.21 11.54
N THR A 139 9.06 0.90 10.72
CA THR A 139 9.25 0.33 9.38
C THR A 139 10.05 1.28 8.47
N THR A 140 9.75 2.58 8.52
CA THR A 140 10.49 3.62 7.78
C THR A 140 11.97 3.66 8.21
N GLN A 141 12.24 3.64 9.52
CA GLN A 141 13.60 3.67 10.06
C GLN A 141 14.37 2.40 9.71
N ALA A 142 13.74 1.22 9.77
CA ALA A 142 14.38 -0.03 9.39
C ALA A 142 14.89 0.02 7.95
N ALA A 143 14.04 0.46 7.01
CA ALA A 143 14.43 0.61 5.61
C ALA A 143 15.52 1.69 5.40
N ALA A 144 15.39 2.83 6.07
CA ALA A 144 16.36 3.93 5.98
C ALA A 144 17.75 3.51 6.50
N ILE A 145 17.82 2.84 7.64
CA ILE A 145 19.07 2.38 8.25
C ILE A 145 19.73 1.31 7.38
N TYR A 146 18.96 0.34 6.91
CA TYR A 146 19.46 -0.67 5.99
C TYR A 146 20.00 0.00 4.72
N LYS A 147 19.24 0.89 4.08
CA LYS A 147 19.69 1.53 2.85
C LYS A 147 20.97 2.35 3.05
N GLN A 148 21.04 3.12 4.14
CA GLN A 148 22.15 4.04 4.40
C GLN A 148 23.37 3.34 5.02
N GLN A 149 23.19 2.12 5.55
CA GLN A 149 24.24 1.36 6.25
C GLN A 149 24.85 2.17 7.41
N ARG A 150 24.03 2.99 8.06
CA ARG A 150 24.35 3.81 9.24
C ARG A 150 23.05 4.15 9.97
N LEU A 151 23.17 4.52 11.23
CA LEU A 151 22.04 5.08 11.97
C LEU A 151 21.57 6.38 11.31
N THR A 152 20.26 6.56 11.25
CA THR A 152 19.56 7.70 10.65
C THR A 152 18.91 8.56 11.71
N HIS A 153 18.30 9.68 11.32
CA HIS A 153 17.66 10.59 12.26
C HIS A 153 16.42 9.95 12.93
N GLU A 154 16.35 10.02 14.26
CA GLU A 154 15.39 9.29 15.10
C GLU A 154 14.05 10.02 15.31
N THR A 155 13.89 11.26 14.83
CA THR A 155 12.68 12.08 15.04
C THR A 155 12.29 12.90 13.79
N GLY A 156 11.17 13.62 13.85
CA GLY A 156 10.82 14.63 12.85
C GLY A 156 10.60 14.05 11.45
N ARG A 157 11.11 14.74 10.42
CA ARG A 157 11.00 14.31 9.03
C ARG A 157 11.70 12.99 8.75
N GLY A 158 12.70 12.59 9.55
CA GLY A 158 13.60 11.50 9.19
C GLY A 158 14.55 11.81 8.03
N THR A 159 15.40 10.84 7.68
CA THR A 159 16.41 10.93 6.61
C THR A 159 16.74 9.53 6.08
N GLY A 160 17.27 9.40 4.88
CA GLY A 160 17.91 8.18 4.38
C GLY A 160 17.14 7.40 3.33
N LEU A 161 15.85 7.73 3.14
CA LEU A 161 15.07 7.35 1.96
C LEU A 161 14.90 8.60 1.09
N LYS A 162 14.71 8.39 -0.20
CA LYS A 162 14.61 9.42 -1.24
C LYS A 162 13.52 10.42 -0.93
N PHE A 163 12.33 9.99 -0.53
CA PHE A 163 11.25 10.91 -0.16
C PHE A 163 11.55 11.69 1.13
N LEU A 164 12.29 11.11 2.07
CA LEU A 164 12.73 11.82 3.28
C LEU A 164 13.75 12.92 2.94
N ASP A 165 14.64 12.64 1.97
CA ASP A 165 15.79 13.48 1.60
C ASP A 165 15.52 14.41 0.39
N TYR A 166 14.38 14.29 -0.28
CA TYR A 166 14.05 15.09 -1.48
C TYR A 166 13.82 16.57 -1.14
N ARG A 167 14.45 17.48 -1.89
CA ARG A 167 14.49 18.93 -1.60
C ARG A 167 14.39 19.85 -2.84
N THR A 168 14.12 19.32 -4.03
CA THR A 168 14.08 20.14 -5.26
C THR A 168 12.77 20.93 -5.42
N ALA A 169 11.74 20.59 -4.64
CA ALA A 169 10.47 21.30 -4.58
C ALA A 169 10.18 21.80 -3.15
N VAL A 170 9.19 22.69 -3.02
CA VAL A 170 8.59 23.01 -1.71
C VAL A 170 8.14 21.71 -1.08
N ALA A 171 8.69 21.39 0.09
CA ALA A 171 8.44 20.14 0.77
C ALA A 171 8.14 20.39 2.24
N ASP A 172 7.17 19.67 2.78
CA ASP A 172 6.75 19.77 4.18
C ASP A 172 6.54 18.36 4.76
N TYR A 173 6.42 18.26 6.08
CA TYR A 173 6.13 16.99 6.77
C TYR A 173 5.25 17.19 8.02
N GLY A 174 4.54 16.13 8.37
CA GLY A 174 3.63 16.07 9.49
C GLY A 174 3.32 14.62 9.83
N TYR A 175 2.29 14.40 10.61
CA TYR A 175 1.84 13.07 10.97
C TYR A 175 0.36 13.09 11.34
N CYS A 176 -0.32 11.96 11.17
CA CYS A 176 -1.75 11.87 11.40
C CYS A 176 -2.19 10.63 12.18
N VAL A 177 -3.40 10.72 12.72
CA VAL A 177 -4.11 9.62 13.36
C VAL A 177 -4.70 8.68 12.32
N THR A 178 -4.50 7.38 12.53
CA THR A 178 -5.04 6.29 11.72
C THR A 178 -6.04 5.48 12.54
N SER A 179 -7.27 5.97 12.61
CA SER A 179 -8.35 5.31 13.34
C SER A 179 -9.63 5.38 12.52
N ALA A 180 -10.39 4.28 12.49
CA ALA A 180 -11.68 4.21 11.84
C ALA A 180 -12.76 4.90 12.70
N HIS A 181 -13.95 5.12 12.16
CA HIS A 181 -15.09 5.52 12.97
C HIS A 181 -15.40 4.44 14.02
N HIS A 182 -15.50 3.20 13.57
CA HIS A 182 -15.83 2.00 14.37
C HIS A 182 -15.11 0.76 13.82
N SER A 183 -14.87 -0.23 14.69
CA SER A 183 -14.11 -1.44 14.33
C SER A 183 -14.88 -2.45 13.51
N ASP A 184 -16.22 -2.42 13.57
CA ASP A 184 -17.07 -3.44 12.98
C ASP A 184 -18.32 -2.83 12.36
N ALA A 185 -18.96 -3.62 11.50
CA ALA A 185 -20.28 -3.33 10.97
C ALA A 185 -20.99 -4.62 10.57
N THR A 186 -22.32 -4.54 10.56
CA THR A 186 -23.18 -5.54 9.95
C THR A 186 -23.73 -4.98 8.64
N PHE A 187 -23.57 -5.70 7.53
CA PHE A 187 -24.01 -5.29 6.20
C PHE A 187 -24.42 -6.48 5.33
N ASP A 188 -25.13 -6.20 4.24
CA ASP A 188 -25.45 -7.12 3.15
C ASP A 188 -24.72 -6.68 1.88
N VAL A 189 -23.73 -7.47 1.47
CA VAL A 189 -22.91 -7.20 0.27
C VAL A 189 -23.74 -7.27 -1.01
N SER A 190 -24.71 -8.18 -1.12
CA SER A 190 -25.49 -8.30 -2.37
C SER A 190 -26.50 -7.18 -2.53
N ALA A 191 -27.08 -6.73 -1.41
CA ALA A 191 -28.01 -5.60 -1.39
C ALA A 191 -27.30 -4.24 -1.32
N GLN A 192 -26.00 -4.22 -1.05
CA GLN A 192 -25.20 -3.02 -0.73
C GLN A 192 -25.87 -2.17 0.36
N LEU A 193 -26.24 -2.85 1.45
CA LEU A 193 -26.96 -2.26 2.58
C LEU A 193 -26.13 -2.36 3.85
N VAL A 194 -25.87 -1.23 4.50
CA VAL A 194 -25.36 -1.21 5.87
C VAL A 194 -26.55 -1.38 6.82
N ILE A 195 -26.51 -2.43 7.63
CA ILE A 195 -27.54 -2.73 8.65
C ILE A 195 -27.19 -2.00 9.95
N ASN A 196 -25.92 -2.00 10.32
CA ASN A 196 -25.36 -1.22 11.42
C ASN A 196 -23.87 -0.93 11.16
N GLY A 197 -23.50 0.34 10.94
CA GLY A 197 -22.11 0.77 10.73
C GLY A 197 -21.43 1.36 11.96
N GLU A 198 -22.08 1.30 13.13
CA GLU A 198 -21.56 1.77 14.41
C GLU A 198 -21.45 0.58 15.39
N GLU A 199 -20.85 -0.52 14.93
CA GLU A 199 -20.65 -1.73 15.74
C GLU A 199 -19.20 -1.83 16.24
N GLY A 200 -19.00 -2.53 17.37
CA GLY A 200 -17.67 -2.70 17.94
C GLY A 200 -17.16 -1.49 18.72
N SER A 201 -15.84 -1.32 18.73
CA SER A 201 -15.19 -0.20 19.43
C SER A 201 -15.21 1.04 18.54
N ALA A 202 -15.52 2.20 19.12
CA ALA A 202 -15.32 3.48 18.44
C ALA A 202 -13.83 3.80 18.34
N GLY A 203 -13.44 4.57 17.31
CA GLY A 203 -12.08 5.03 17.14
C GLY A 203 -11.75 6.34 17.85
N GLY A 204 -10.58 6.89 17.53
CA GLY A 204 -9.99 8.06 18.17
C GLY A 204 -8.47 7.92 18.30
N TYR A 205 -7.84 8.83 19.04
CA TYR A 205 -6.45 8.69 19.44
C TYR A 205 -6.12 9.42 20.74
N ASP A 206 -5.67 8.70 21.76
CA ASP A 206 -5.18 9.25 23.01
C ASP A 206 -3.64 9.34 23.01
N PRO A 207 -3.05 10.54 22.80
CA PRO A 207 -1.60 10.69 22.78
C PRO A 207 -0.95 10.52 24.16
N LEU A 208 -1.71 10.56 25.26
CA LEU A 208 -1.17 10.26 26.58
C LEU A 208 -0.87 8.76 26.75
N ARG A 209 -1.53 7.90 25.96
CA ARG A 209 -1.29 6.46 25.87
C ARG A 209 -0.38 6.11 24.70
N GLY A 210 -0.72 6.56 23.50
CA GLY A 210 -0.08 6.19 22.24
C GLY A 210 1.22 6.92 21.90
N GLY A 211 1.51 8.07 22.55
CA GLY A 211 2.60 8.96 22.17
C GLY A 211 2.09 10.23 21.49
N LYS A 212 2.86 11.32 21.50
CA LYS A 212 2.44 12.59 20.86
C LYS A 212 2.91 12.71 19.41
N ALA A 213 3.88 11.89 19.03
CA ALA A 213 4.46 11.84 17.69
C ALA A 213 4.83 10.39 17.32
N PRO A 214 5.05 10.08 16.02
CA PRO A 214 5.37 8.72 15.56
C PRO A 214 6.61 8.09 16.22
N TRP A 215 7.60 8.91 16.57
CA TRP A 215 8.86 8.48 17.21
C TRP A 215 8.80 8.40 18.74
N ASP A 216 7.68 8.81 19.35
CA ASP A 216 7.55 8.75 20.80
C ASP A 216 7.33 7.31 21.26
N LYS A 217 7.97 6.97 22.37
CA LYS A 217 7.67 5.70 23.05
C LYS A 217 6.29 5.78 23.68
N ALA A 218 5.36 4.96 23.20
CA ALA A 218 4.03 4.82 23.79
C ALA A 218 4.09 4.42 25.28
N LYS A 219 3.21 5.01 26.09
CA LYS A 219 3.07 4.63 27.51
C LYS A 219 2.34 3.30 27.68
N SER A 220 1.36 3.03 26.80
CA SER A 220 0.65 1.77 26.75
C SER A 220 0.87 1.14 25.37
N ARG A 221 1.53 -0.02 25.36
CA ARG A 221 1.76 -0.77 24.12
C ARG A 221 0.51 -1.49 23.65
N ASP A 222 -0.29 -1.97 24.60
CA ASP A 222 -1.58 -2.62 24.32
C ASP A 222 -2.59 -1.63 23.73
N TYR A 223 -2.48 -0.33 24.05
CA TYR A 223 -3.33 0.71 23.46
C TYR A 223 -3.13 0.82 21.94
N LEU A 224 -1.87 0.80 21.49
CA LEU A 224 -1.55 0.90 20.07
C LEU A 224 -2.12 -0.24 19.23
N ILE A 225 -2.46 -1.38 19.86
CA ILE A 225 -3.05 -2.53 19.18
C ILE A 225 -4.53 -2.77 19.58
N GLY A 226 -5.18 -1.76 20.17
CA GLY A 226 -6.60 -1.82 20.56
C GLY A 226 -6.92 -2.77 21.72
N LYS A 227 -5.91 -3.29 22.43
CA LYS A 227 -6.06 -4.30 23.51
C LYS A 227 -5.91 -3.75 24.92
N ASP A 228 -5.79 -2.43 25.09
CA ASP A 228 -5.74 -1.81 26.41
C ASP A 228 -7.08 -1.98 27.13
N ARG A 229 -7.08 -2.75 28.23
CA ARG A 229 -8.31 -3.06 28.98
C ARG A 229 -8.97 -1.83 29.62
N GLN A 230 -8.21 -0.75 29.85
CA GLN A 230 -8.76 0.47 30.43
C GLN A 230 -9.43 1.34 29.37
N GLN A 231 -9.00 1.21 28.12
CA GLN A 231 -9.50 1.97 27.00
C GLN A 231 -9.31 1.16 25.71
N PRO A 232 -10.20 0.19 25.45
CA PRO A 232 -10.27 -0.48 24.16
C PRO A 232 -10.50 0.58 23.08
N ASP A 233 -9.89 0.40 21.93
CA ASP A 233 -9.93 1.36 20.84
C ASP A 233 -9.97 0.62 19.50
N CYS A 234 -10.60 1.23 18.51
CA CYS A 234 -10.61 0.69 17.16
C CYS A 234 -9.22 0.81 16.54
N VAL A 235 -8.74 -0.28 15.97
CA VAL A 235 -7.61 -0.25 15.03
C VAL A 235 -8.17 -0.25 13.62
N THR A 236 -7.80 0.78 12.84
CA THR A 236 -8.30 0.95 11.47
C THR A 236 -7.79 -0.16 10.55
N ASP A 237 -8.59 -0.52 9.56
CA ASP A 237 -8.15 -1.31 8.41
C ASP A 237 -7.86 -0.43 7.18
N SER A 238 -7.20 -0.98 6.17
CA SER A 238 -6.88 -0.24 4.93
C SER A 238 -8.11 0.34 4.20
N ALA A 239 -9.30 -0.25 4.37
CA ALA A 239 -10.51 0.22 3.69
C ALA A 239 -11.03 1.54 4.29
N SER A 240 -11.16 1.58 5.62
CA SER A 240 -11.61 2.76 6.35
C SER A 240 -10.58 3.90 6.31
N SER A 241 -9.28 3.58 6.40
CA SER A 241 -8.20 4.57 6.30
C SER A 241 -8.12 5.16 4.89
N ALA A 242 -8.14 4.34 3.84
CA ALA A 242 -8.13 4.82 2.45
C ALA A 242 -9.37 5.64 2.13
N THR A 243 -10.57 5.21 2.59
CA THR A 243 -11.80 6.01 2.49
C THR A 243 -11.63 7.39 3.15
N SER A 244 -10.98 7.45 4.32
CA SER A 244 -10.71 8.73 4.99
C SER A 244 -9.80 9.64 4.15
N MET A 245 -8.76 9.09 3.52
CA MET A 245 -7.82 9.83 2.69
C MET A 245 -8.43 10.37 1.38
N VAL A 246 -9.42 9.67 0.81
CA VAL A 246 -9.98 10.00 -0.52
C VAL A 246 -11.38 10.60 -0.47
N CYS A 247 -12.12 10.46 0.62
CA CYS A 247 -13.45 11.06 0.81
C CYS A 247 -13.50 12.09 1.95
N GLY A 248 -12.50 12.16 2.84
CA GLY A 248 -12.49 13.10 3.96
C GLY A 248 -13.52 12.76 5.05
N VAL A 249 -13.92 11.49 5.17
CA VAL A 249 -14.93 11.02 6.12
C VAL A 249 -14.44 9.74 6.80
N LYS A 250 -14.61 9.66 8.13
CA LYS A 250 -14.38 8.42 8.88
C LYS A 250 -15.55 7.45 8.68
N THR A 251 -15.23 6.17 8.57
CA THR A 251 -16.21 5.09 8.42
C THR A 251 -15.77 3.84 9.17
N TYR A 252 -16.58 2.79 9.17
CA TYR A 252 -16.26 1.51 9.80
C TYR A 252 -15.22 0.72 9.00
N ASN A 253 -14.49 -0.17 9.67
CA ASN A 253 -13.56 -1.08 9.00
C ASN A 253 -14.26 -1.92 7.93
N ALA A 254 -13.58 -2.19 6.82
CA ALA A 254 -14.09 -2.84 5.61
C ALA A 254 -14.94 -1.96 4.68
N ALA A 255 -15.39 -0.76 5.06
CA ALA A 255 -16.12 0.10 4.14
C ALA A 255 -15.22 0.66 3.02
N ILE A 256 -15.65 0.57 1.77
CA ILE A 256 -15.01 1.23 0.63
C ILE A 256 -15.88 2.41 0.19
N ASN A 257 -15.48 3.62 0.58
CA ASN A 257 -16.18 4.88 0.25
C ASN A 257 -17.66 4.88 0.59
N VAL A 258 -18.04 4.29 1.72
CA VAL A 258 -19.41 4.30 2.25
C VAL A 258 -19.33 4.82 3.68
N SER A 259 -20.23 5.73 4.07
CA SER A 259 -20.32 6.21 5.46
C SER A 259 -20.99 5.19 6.37
N VAL A 260 -20.93 5.42 7.68
CA VAL A 260 -21.49 4.50 8.69
C VAL A 260 -23.01 4.27 8.59
N ASP A 261 -23.73 5.15 7.93
CA ASP A 261 -25.16 5.02 7.63
C ASP A 261 -25.46 4.36 6.27
N GLY A 262 -24.42 3.92 5.54
CA GLY A 262 -24.56 3.25 4.25
C GLY A 262 -24.65 4.19 3.04
N LYS A 263 -24.46 5.50 3.22
CA LYS A 263 -24.44 6.43 2.08
C LYS A 263 -23.11 6.31 1.31
N GLN A 264 -23.20 6.17 -0.01
CA GLN A 264 -22.04 6.22 -0.89
C GLN A 264 -21.39 7.62 -0.88
N LEU A 265 -20.07 7.62 -0.77
CA LEU A 265 -19.22 8.80 -0.79
C LEU A 265 -18.49 8.89 -2.15
N GLU A 266 -18.35 10.10 -2.69
CA GLU A 266 -17.59 10.30 -3.93
C GLU A 266 -16.11 10.51 -3.59
N PRO A 267 -15.19 9.60 -3.98
CA PRO A 267 -13.77 9.83 -3.79
C PRO A 267 -13.27 10.97 -4.68
N ILE A 268 -12.24 11.69 -4.22
CA ILE A 268 -11.74 12.90 -4.86
C ILE A 268 -11.31 12.68 -6.32
N GLY A 269 -10.73 11.52 -6.66
CA GLY A 269 -10.38 11.17 -8.03
C GLY A 269 -11.60 11.14 -8.95
N ARG A 270 -12.70 10.51 -8.51
CA ARG A 270 -13.98 10.47 -9.27
C ARG A 270 -14.63 11.86 -9.36
N TRP A 271 -14.59 12.63 -8.28
CA TRP A 271 -15.05 14.02 -8.28
C TRP A 271 -14.26 14.88 -9.30
N LEU A 272 -12.94 14.77 -9.33
CA LEU A 272 -12.06 15.47 -10.28
C LEU A 272 -12.33 15.04 -11.73
N GLN A 273 -12.55 13.75 -11.96
CA GLN A 273 -12.91 13.23 -13.29
C GLN A 273 -14.22 13.84 -13.79
N ARG A 274 -15.23 13.94 -12.91
CA ARG A 274 -16.56 14.45 -13.24
C ARG A 274 -16.61 15.97 -13.42
N GLU A 275 -16.00 16.73 -12.51
CA GLU A 275 -16.09 18.20 -12.50
C GLU A 275 -15.02 18.89 -13.36
N HIS A 276 -13.82 18.29 -13.43
CA HIS A 276 -12.65 18.93 -14.05
C HIS A 276 -12.13 18.17 -15.28
N GLY A 277 -12.68 16.99 -15.58
CA GLY A 277 -12.22 16.16 -16.70
C GLY A 277 -10.83 15.56 -16.47
N PHE A 278 -10.37 15.48 -15.22
CA PHE A 278 -9.09 14.86 -14.88
C PHE A 278 -9.13 13.38 -15.26
N ARG A 279 -8.00 12.85 -15.72
CA ARG A 279 -7.82 11.39 -15.78
C ARG A 279 -7.57 10.83 -14.39
N VAL A 280 -8.01 9.61 -14.15
CA VAL A 280 -7.80 8.90 -12.87
C VAL A 280 -6.90 7.69 -13.09
N GLY A 281 -5.80 7.62 -12.36
CA GLY A 281 -4.87 6.49 -12.36
C GLY A 281 -4.76 5.81 -11.00
N ILE A 282 -4.61 4.49 -11.03
CA ILE A 282 -4.48 3.65 -9.84
C ILE A 282 -3.39 2.62 -10.13
N VAL A 283 -2.36 2.60 -9.31
CA VAL A 283 -1.21 1.70 -9.40
C VAL A 283 -0.98 1.05 -8.05
N THR A 284 -0.86 -0.28 -7.99
CA THR A 284 -0.62 -1.01 -6.73
C THR A 284 0.24 -2.26 -6.94
N SER A 285 1.03 -2.65 -5.93
CA SER A 285 1.75 -3.93 -5.89
C SER A 285 0.90 -5.13 -5.46
N VAL A 286 -0.32 -4.90 -4.96
CA VAL A 286 -1.27 -5.92 -4.50
C VAL A 286 -2.49 -5.98 -5.45
N PRO A 287 -3.52 -6.81 -5.21
CA PRO A 287 -4.65 -6.90 -6.12
C PRO A 287 -5.29 -5.55 -6.44
N ILE A 288 -5.67 -5.34 -7.71
CA ILE A 288 -6.29 -4.07 -8.16
C ILE A 288 -7.55 -3.68 -7.39
N SER A 289 -8.27 -4.66 -6.84
CA SER A 289 -9.47 -4.50 -6.03
C SER A 289 -9.23 -4.63 -4.52
N HIS A 290 -7.97 -4.68 -4.08
CA HIS A 290 -7.64 -4.56 -2.66
C HIS A 290 -8.12 -3.21 -2.11
N ALA A 291 -8.20 -3.06 -0.79
CA ALA A 291 -8.94 -1.97 -0.17
C ALA A 291 -8.46 -0.57 -0.56
N THR A 292 -7.16 -0.30 -0.47
CA THR A 292 -6.56 1.01 -0.82
C THR A 292 -6.80 1.39 -2.29
N PRO A 293 -6.49 0.55 -3.30
CA PRO A 293 -6.71 0.90 -4.70
C PRO A 293 -8.21 0.91 -5.05
N ALA A 294 -9.03 0.07 -4.41
CA ALA A 294 -10.48 0.11 -4.58
C ALA A 294 -11.08 1.43 -4.07
N ALA A 295 -10.65 1.91 -2.90
CA ALA A 295 -11.09 3.19 -2.32
C ALA A 295 -10.70 4.40 -3.18
N ALA A 296 -9.71 4.28 -4.07
CA ALA A 296 -9.42 5.36 -5.03
C ALA A 296 -10.60 5.69 -5.96
N TYR A 297 -11.56 4.76 -6.16
CA TYR A 297 -12.61 4.95 -7.17
C TYR A 297 -13.97 4.32 -6.86
N ALA A 298 -13.99 3.08 -6.34
CA ALA A 298 -15.18 2.25 -6.20
C ALA A 298 -16.01 2.59 -4.96
N ASN A 299 -17.22 2.04 -4.86
CA ASN A 299 -17.98 2.02 -3.62
C ASN A 299 -18.43 0.60 -3.29
N ASN A 300 -18.25 0.16 -2.04
CA ASN A 300 -18.84 -1.09 -1.57
C ASN A 300 -18.96 -1.06 -0.04
N VAL A 301 -20.03 -1.66 0.49
CA VAL A 301 -20.20 -1.84 1.94
C VAL A 301 -19.13 -2.76 2.56
N SER A 302 -18.40 -3.52 1.73
CA SER A 302 -17.36 -4.46 2.12
C SER A 302 -16.17 -4.45 1.16
N ARG A 303 -14.95 -4.38 1.72
CA ARG A 303 -13.69 -4.54 0.98
C ARG A 303 -13.51 -5.93 0.37
N ASN A 304 -14.30 -6.91 0.81
CA ASN A 304 -14.15 -8.28 0.35
C ASN A 304 -14.81 -8.54 -1.00
N ASP A 305 -15.64 -7.63 -1.52
CA ASP A 305 -16.37 -7.79 -2.78
C ASP A 305 -15.52 -7.49 -4.03
N TYR A 306 -14.40 -8.21 -4.15
CA TYR A 306 -13.31 -7.89 -5.07
C TYR A 306 -13.72 -7.77 -6.54
N GLN A 307 -14.55 -8.68 -7.05
CA GLN A 307 -14.98 -8.63 -8.44
C GLN A 307 -15.84 -7.40 -8.73
N ASP A 308 -16.74 -7.01 -7.83
CA ASP A 308 -17.55 -5.80 -8.03
C ASP A 308 -16.74 -4.51 -7.83
N LEU A 309 -15.78 -4.50 -6.92
CA LEU A 309 -14.80 -3.42 -6.81
C LEU A 309 -14.02 -3.26 -8.13
N THR A 310 -13.58 -4.36 -8.75
CA THR A 310 -12.97 -4.33 -10.10
C THR A 310 -13.95 -3.81 -11.15
N ARG A 311 -15.22 -4.21 -11.12
CA ARG A 311 -16.23 -3.69 -12.07
C ARG A 311 -16.38 -2.18 -11.95
N ASP A 312 -16.45 -1.64 -10.75
CA ASP A 312 -16.47 -0.18 -10.52
C ASP A 312 -15.22 0.51 -11.07
N LEU A 313 -14.03 -0.04 -10.78
CA LEU A 313 -12.75 0.47 -11.28
C LEU A 313 -12.71 0.55 -12.82
N LEU A 314 -13.31 -0.42 -13.51
CA LEU A 314 -13.35 -0.51 -14.98
C LEU A 314 -14.58 0.18 -15.61
N GLY A 315 -15.49 0.70 -14.79
CA GLY A 315 -16.76 1.28 -15.24
C GLY A 315 -17.67 0.25 -15.92
N LEU A 316 -17.73 -0.94 -15.33
CA LEU A 316 -18.69 -2.00 -15.63
C LEU A 316 -19.81 -2.00 -14.57
N PRO A 317 -20.98 -2.59 -14.86
CA PRO A 317 -22.05 -2.67 -13.87
C PRO A 317 -21.65 -3.53 -12.67
N SER A 318 -21.81 -3.02 -11.45
CA SER A 318 -21.57 -3.74 -10.18
C SER A 318 -22.85 -3.80 -9.34
N CYS A 319 -22.83 -4.51 -8.21
CA CYS A 319 -23.96 -4.47 -7.25
C CYS A 319 -24.19 -3.04 -6.69
N SER A 320 -23.12 -2.28 -6.46
CA SER A 320 -23.17 -0.88 -5.99
C SER A 320 -23.62 0.11 -7.07
N HIS A 321 -23.30 -0.18 -8.33
CA HIS A 321 -23.52 0.72 -9.46
C HIS A 321 -24.08 -0.04 -10.66
N ARG A 322 -25.38 -0.34 -10.61
CA ARG A 322 -26.11 -0.94 -11.76
C ARG A 322 -26.07 -0.05 -13.00
N MET A 323 -26.06 1.27 -12.79
CA MET A 323 -25.61 2.23 -13.79
C MET A 323 -24.09 2.36 -13.64
N PRO A 324 -23.29 1.89 -14.60
CA PRO A 324 -21.84 1.86 -14.44
C PRO A 324 -21.25 3.24 -14.21
N LEU A 325 -20.21 3.29 -13.39
CA LEU A 325 -19.36 4.46 -13.27
C LEU A 325 -18.61 4.74 -14.57
N SER A 326 -18.01 5.92 -14.66
CA SER A 326 -17.13 6.25 -15.78
C SER A 326 -15.94 5.30 -15.87
N GLY A 327 -15.48 4.67 -14.79
CA GLY A 327 -14.24 3.89 -14.70
C GLY A 327 -12.99 4.77 -14.67
N ALA A 328 -11.92 4.27 -14.04
CA ALA A 328 -10.61 4.92 -14.04
C ALA A 328 -9.93 4.79 -15.41
N ASP A 329 -9.04 5.73 -15.75
CA ASP A 329 -8.37 5.79 -17.05
C ASP A 329 -7.11 4.90 -17.09
N VAL A 330 -6.50 4.65 -15.93
CA VAL A 330 -5.42 3.70 -15.74
C VAL A 330 -5.67 2.88 -14.47
N VAL A 331 -5.64 1.55 -14.59
CA VAL A 331 -5.68 0.62 -13.44
C VAL A 331 -4.57 -0.40 -13.65
N ILE A 332 -3.56 -0.43 -12.78
CA ILE A 332 -2.43 -1.34 -12.91
C ILE A 332 -2.16 -1.96 -11.54
N GLY A 333 -2.14 -3.28 -11.46
CA GLY A 333 -1.77 -3.95 -10.23
C GLY A 333 -1.80 -5.46 -10.35
N ALA A 334 -1.89 -6.11 -9.20
CA ALA A 334 -1.83 -7.56 -9.11
C ALA A 334 -3.24 -8.20 -9.05
N GLY A 335 -3.33 -9.45 -8.57
CA GLY A 335 -4.56 -10.25 -8.44
C GLY A 335 -4.67 -11.42 -9.42
N TRP A 336 -3.77 -11.51 -10.40
CA TRP A 336 -3.66 -12.68 -11.28
C TRP A 336 -3.36 -13.95 -10.47
N GLY A 337 -3.65 -15.12 -11.03
CA GLY A 337 -3.15 -16.40 -10.49
C GLY A 337 -3.96 -17.02 -9.34
N VAL A 338 -4.91 -16.30 -8.74
CA VAL A 338 -5.71 -16.80 -7.60
C VAL A 338 -7.15 -17.09 -8.00
N TYR A 339 -7.55 -18.36 -7.86
CA TYR A 339 -8.85 -18.85 -8.34
C TYR A 339 -9.68 -19.49 -7.23
N LYS A 340 -10.99 -19.27 -7.27
CA LYS A 340 -11.98 -19.87 -6.36
C LYS A 340 -13.23 -20.28 -7.12
N ASP A 341 -13.82 -21.40 -6.72
CA ASP A 341 -15.12 -21.84 -7.22
C ASP A 341 -16.27 -21.05 -6.59
N GLN A 342 -16.09 -20.60 -5.33
CA GLN A 342 -17.06 -19.83 -4.56
C GLN A 342 -16.32 -18.90 -3.61
N ASP A 343 -16.86 -17.70 -3.41
CA ASP A 343 -16.38 -16.76 -2.40
C ASP A 343 -17.57 -16.04 -1.75
N SER A 344 -17.99 -16.51 -0.56
CA SER A 344 -19.15 -15.95 0.14
C SER A 344 -18.94 -14.51 0.61
N GLY A 345 -17.70 -14.01 0.61
CA GLY A 345 -17.39 -12.61 0.92
C GLY A 345 -17.78 -11.63 -0.19
N GLN A 346 -17.99 -12.13 -1.41
CA GLN A 346 -18.23 -11.35 -2.64
C GLN A 346 -19.70 -11.30 -3.05
N GLY A 347 -20.61 -11.51 -2.10
CA GLY A 347 -22.04 -11.52 -2.38
C GLY A 347 -22.48 -12.63 -3.36
N GLN A 348 -23.66 -12.44 -3.96
CA GLN A 348 -24.32 -13.45 -4.80
C GLN A 348 -23.86 -13.45 -6.26
N ASN A 349 -23.18 -12.39 -6.72
CA ASN A 349 -22.76 -12.21 -8.11
C ASN A 349 -21.27 -12.47 -8.34
N PHE A 350 -20.59 -13.09 -7.38
CA PHE A 350 -19.28 -13.70 -7.61
C PHE A 350 -19.36 -14.71 -8.76
N ALA A 351 -18.49 -14.55 -9.75
CA ALA A 351 -18.29 -15.49 -10.83
C ALA A 351 -17.14 -16.46 -10.48
N PRO A 352 -17.36 -17.79 -10.55
CA PRO A 352 -16.29 -18.76 -10.36
C PRO A 352 -15.11 -18.49 -11.31
N GLY A 353 -13.89 -18.51 -10.79
CA GLY A 353 -12.72 -18.12 -11.54
C GLY A 353 -11.76 -17.29 -10.70
N ASN A 354 -11.16 -16.27 -11.30
CA ASN A 354 -10.20 -15.43 -10.59
C ASN A 354 -10.91 -14.64 -9.48
N THR A 355 -10.29 -14.62 -8.30
CA THR A 355 -10.89 -14.07 -7.08
C THR A 355 -11.06 -12.55 -7.16
N TYR A 356 -10.15 -11.86 -7.83
CA TYR A 356 -10.05 -10.40 -7.78
C TYR A 356 -10.70 -9.70 -8.98
N ALA A 357 -10.83 -10.41 -10.10
CA ALA A 357 -11.47 -9.93 -11.31
C ALA A 357 -12.13 -11.08 -12.07
N ASP A 358 -13.39 -10.92 -12.49
CA ASP A 358 -13.99 -11.88 -13.42
C ASP A 358 -13.28 -11.79 -14.78
N LEU A 359 -12.75 -12.91 -15.26
CA LEU A 359 -12.00 -12.96 -16.51
C LEU A 359 -12.86 -12.59 -17.73
N GLU A 360 -14.16 -12.82 -17.69
CA GLU A 360 -15.06 -12.38 -18.75
C GLU A 360 -15.26 -10.86 -18.72
N ASP A 361 -15.28 -10.24 -17.53
CA ASP A 361 -15.28 -8.78 -17.41
C ASP A 361 -14.00 -8.16 -17.95
N LEU A 362 -12.84 -8.74 -17.61
CA LEU A 362 -11.56 -8.32 -18.19
C LEU A 362 -11.60 -8.41 -19.73
N ARG A 363 -12.05 -9.54 -20.27
CA ARG A 363 -12.17 -9.74 -21.72
C ARG A 363 -13.11 -8.71 -22.36
N ARG A 364 -14.27 -8.42 -21.78
CA ARG A 364 -15.22 -7.43 -22.31
C ARG A 364 -14.73 -5.98 -22.16
N SER A 365 -13.86 -5.72 -21.19
CA SER A 365 -13.26 -4.40 -21.00
C SER A 365 -12.22 -4.05 -22.07
N ASP A 366 -11.68 -5.06 -22.76
CA ASP A 366 -10.64 -4.91 -23.78
C ASP A 366 -11.14 -4.20 -25.04
N LEU A 367 -10.37 -3.24 -25.57
CA LEU A 367 -10.61 -2.54 -26.83
C LEU A 367 -10.82 -3.51 -28.00
N ASP A 368 -10.05 -4.60 -28.06
CA ASP A 368 -10.17 -5.61 -29.12
C ASP A 368 -11.51 -6.36 -29.09
N GLN A 369 -12.24 -6.24 -27.98
CA GLN A 369 -13.58 -6.81 -27.77
C GLN A 369 -14.68 -5.74 -27.75
N GLY A 370 -14.36 -4.49 -28.10
CA GLY A 370 -15.28 -3.35 -28.10
C GLY A 370 -15.41 -2.65 -26.73
N GLY A 371 -14.54 -2.96 -25.79
CA GLY A 371 -14.40 -2.28 -24.51
C GLY A 371 -13.65 -0.95 -24.63
N ARG A 372 -12.99 -0.54 -23.54
CA ARG A 372 -12.30 0.77 -23.44
C ARG A 372 -10.82 0.67 -23.08
N TYR A 373 -10.36 -0.50 -22.67
CA TYR A 373 -9.02 -0.70 -22.11
C TYR A 373 -8.13 -1.46 -23.09
N VAL A 374 -6.88 -1.04 -23.22
CA VAL A 374 -5.83 -1.97 -23.64
C VAL A 374 -5.48 -2.81 -22.41
N VAL A 375 -5.71 -4.12 -22.49
CA VAL A 375 -5.43 -5.04 -21.38
C VAL A 375 -4.03 -5.63 -21.54
N ALA A 376 -3.17 -5.40 -20.56
CA ALA A 376 -1.90 -6.07 -20.36
C ALA A 376 -2.03 -6.98 -19.14
N GLN A 377 -1.97 -8.29 -19.35
CA GLN A 377 -2.03 -9.25 -18.26
C GLN A 377 -0.80 -10.16 -18.25
N ARG A 378 -0.46 -10.69 -17.07
CA ARG A 378 0.62 -11.67 -16.95
C ARG A 378 0.42 -12.79 -17.99
N THR A 379 1.44 -13.01 -18.82
CA THR A 379 1.38 -13.94 -19.96
C THR A 379 2.60 -14.85 -19.93
N PRO A 380 2.44 -16.19 -19.96
CA PRO A 380 3.55 -17.13 -19.90
C PRO A 380 4.63 -16.86 -20.96
N GLY A 381 5.88 -16.69 -20.52
CA GLY A 381 7.04 -16.46 -21.37
C GLY A 381 7.22 -15.02 -21.90
N GLU A 382 6.27 -14.12 -21.67
CA GLU A 382 6.37 -12.70 -22.03
C GLU A 382 6.96 -11.89 -20.87
N ASN A 383 7.81 -10.90 -21.18
CA ASN A 383 8.32 -10.01 -20.14
C ASN A 383 7.24 -9.00 -19.73
N GLY A 384 6.83 -9.00 -18.46
CA GLY A 384 5.70 -8.20 -17.96
C GLY A 384 5.87 -6.70 -18.15
N ALA A 385 7.09 -6.18 -17.93
CA ALA A 385 7.41 -4.78 -18.14
C ALA A 385 7.30 -4.36 -19.61
N SER A 386 7.80 -5.21 -20.52
CA SER A 386 7.75 -4.96 -21.96
C SER A 386 6.31 -5.00 -22.47
N LEU A 387 5.52 -5.97 -22.00
CA LEU A 387 4.09 -6.09 -22.29
C LEU A 387 3.32 -4.84 -21.84
N LEU A 388 3.52 -4.40 -20.59
CA LEU A 388 2.86 -3.22 -20.03
C LEU A 388 3.25 -1.94 -20.77
N SER A 389 4.53 -1.75 -21.08
CA SER A 389 5.00 -0.58 -21.84
C SER A 389 4.44 -0.55 -23.27
N ALA A 390 4.31 -1.71 -23.92
CA ALA A 390 3.66 -1.80 -25.23
C ALA A 390 2.17 -1.44 -25.14
N ALA A 391 1.46 -1.93 -24.12
CA ALA A 391 0.05 -1.61 -23.88
C ALA A 391 -0.16 -0.13 -23.58
N ALA A 392 0.69 0.51 -22.77
CA ALA A 392 0.62 1.94 -22.49
C ALA A 392 0.73 2.79 -23.75
N ARG A 393 1.72 2.48 -24.62
CA ARG A 393 1.88 3.16 -25.92
C ARG A 393 0.66 2.97 -26.83
N ARG A 394 0.08 1.76 -26.84
CA ARG A 394 -1.13 1.46 -27.60
C ARG A 394 -2.33 2.24 -27.07
N ALA A 395 -2.52 2.30 -25.76
CA ALA A 395 -3.61 3.03 -25.13
C ALA A 395 -3.57 4.51 -25.52
N ILE A 396 -2.38 5.13 -25.54
CA ILE A 396 -2.21 6.51 -26.01
C ILE A 396 -2.55 6.63 -27.50
N ALA A 397 -2.01 5.75 -28.34
CA ALA A 397 -2.18 5.82 -29.79
C ALA A 397 -3.63 5.62 -30.24
N GLU A 398 -4.38 4.78 -29.54
CA GLU A 398 -5.78 4.45 -29.85
C GLU A 398 -6.77 5.25 -29.00
N ASN A 399 -6.29 6.22 -28.20
CA ASN A 399 -7.10 7.00 -27.25
C ASN A 399 -7.96 6.10 -26.32
N GLY A 400 -7.37 4.98 -25.92
CA GLY A 400 -7.93 4.03 -24.97
C GLY A 400 -7.43 4.25 -23.55
N ARG A 401 -7.96 3.44 -22.65
CA ARG A 401 -7.52 3.33 -21.25
C ARG A 401 -6.52 2.19 -21.08
N LEU A 402 -5.85 2.13 -19.94
CA LEU A 402 -4.87 1.06 -19.66
C LEU A 402 -5.33 0.22 -18.48
N LEU A 403 -5.35 -1.10 -18.68
CA LEU A 403 -5.53 -2.10 -17.61
C LEU A 403 -4.31 -3.01 -17.56
N GLY A 404 -3.58 -2.99 -16.45
CA GLY A 404 -2.51 -3.93 -16.15
C GLY A 404 -2.92 -4.91 -15.05
N PHE A 405 -2.97 -6.21 -15.33
CA PHE A 405 -3.38 -7.24 -14.38
C PHE A 405 -2.33 -8.35 -14.26
N PHE A 406 -1.50 -8.23 -13.22
CA PHE A 406 -0.32 -9.04 -12.98
C PHE A 406 -0.43 -9.79 -11.64
N GLY A 407 0.65 -10.40 -11.16
CA GLY A 407 0.73 -11.11 -9.89
C GLY A 407 1.12 -12.58 -10.02
N THR A 408 1.17 -13.26 -8.87
CA THR A 408 1.49 -14.69 -8.74
C THR A 408 0.29 -15.46 -8.17
N ASP A 409 0.44 -16.75 -7.92
CA ASP A 409 -0.55 -17.51 -7.15
C ASP A 409 -0.71 -17.03 -5.69
N GLN A 410 0.11 -16.07 -5.24
CA GLN A 410 -0.04 -15.35 -3.98
C GLN A 410 -0.88 -14.06 -4.12
N ALA A 411 -1.34 -13.72 -5.33
CA ALA A 411 -2.12 -12.53 -5.70
C ALA A 411 -1.37 -11.18 -5.73
N HIS A 412 -0.14 -11.08 -5.23
CA HIS A 412 0.65 -9.85 -5.27
C HIS A 412 1.83 -9.97 -6.25
N LEU A 413 2.55 -8.87 -6.47
CA LEU A 413 3.85 -8.93 -7.14
C LEU A 413 4.87 -9.70 -6.29
N PRO A 414 5.83 -10.42 -6.88
CA PRO A 414 6.87 -11.10 -6.12
C PRO A 414 7.56 -10.17 -5.10
N PHE A 415 7.65 -10.59 -3.84
CA PHE A 415 8.32 -9.84 -2.79
C PHE A 415 9.78 -9.56 -3.16
N ARG A 416 10.12 -8.28 -3.22
CA ARG A 416 11.50 -7.84 -3.21
C ARG A 416 12.03 -7.92 -1.77
N THR A 417 13.16 -8.59 -1.56
CA THR A 417 13.90 -8.62 -0.27
C THR A 417 14.77 -7.37 -0.10
N ALA A 418 15.31 -7.14 1.08
CA ALA A 418 16.07 -5.92 1.38
C ALA A 418 17.25 -5.71 0.42
N ASP A 419 17.92 -6.79 0.02
CA ASP A 419 19.05 -6.77 -0.92
C ASP A 419 18.65 -6.69 -2.40
N GLY A 420 17.35 -6.60 -2.68
CA GLY A 420 16.77 -6.45 -4.00
C GLY A 420 16.59 -7.74 -4.79
N ARG A 421 16.78 -8.89 -4.16
CA ARG A 421 16.43 -10.20 -4.73
C ARG A 421 14.95 -10.52 -4.49
N TYR A 422 14.54 -11.72 -4.90
CA TYR A 422 13.17 -12.22 -4.82
C TYR A 422 13.19 -13.63 -4.20
N ASP A 423 13.79 -13.74 -3.02
CA ASP A 423 13.95 -15.00 -2.30
C ASP A 423 13.61 -14.83 -0.80
N PRO A 424 12.37 -14.47 -0.45
CA PRO A 424 12.00 -14.15 0.93
C PRO A 424 12.35 -15.29 1.90
N ALA A 425 12.75 -14.92 3.11
CA ALA A 425 12.93 -15.88 4.20
C ALA A 425 11.57 -16.42 4.69
N ALA A 426 11.61 -17.55 5.40
CA ALA A 426 10.45 -18.07 6.11
C ALA A 426 9.90 -17.07 7.14
N ASP A 427 8.60 -17.09 7.35
CA ASP A 427 7.87 -16.18 8.21
C ASP A 427 6.64 -16.85 8.87
N VAL A 428 5.75 -16.06 9.50
CA VAL A 428 4.60 -16.61 10.24
C VAL A 428 3.52 -17.21 9.34
N LYS A 429 3.52 -16.89 8.04
CA LYS A 429 2.58 -17.40 7.02
C LYS A 429 3.18 -18.56 6.24
N GLY A 430 4.50 -18.64 6.13
CA GLY A 430 5.20 -19.74 5.48
C GLY A 430 6.47 -19.29 4.79
N THR A 431 6.78 -19.89 3.65
CA THR A 431 7.88 -19.46 2.78
C THR A 431 7.34 -19.35 1.37
N GLU A 432 7.44 -18.16 0.78
CA GLU A 432 7.17 -17.95 -0.63
C GLU A 432 8.40 -18.27 -1.48
N VAL A 433 8.18 -18.89 -2.63
CA VAL A 433 9.23 -19.24 -3.59
C VAL A 433 8.77 -18.81 -4.96
N TYR A 434 9.63 -18.07 -5.65
CA TYR A 434 9.33 -17.55 -6.98
C TYR A 434 10.17 -18.28 -8.02
N GLU A 435 9.49 -18.73 -9.08
CA GLU A 435 10.17 -19.22 -10.26
C GLU A 435 10.70 -18.05 -11.09
N PRO A 436 11.71 -18.25 -11.97
CA PRO A 436 12.19 -17.20 -12.86
C PRO A 436 11.08 -16.55 -13.71
N ALA A 437 10.02 -17.32 -14.02
CA ALA A 437 8.84 -16.84 -14.71
C ALA A 437 8.03 -15.83 -13.87
N ASP A 438 7.89 -16.05 -12.55
CA ASP A 438 7.21 -15.10 -11.67
C ASP A 438 7.91 -13.75 -11.64
N ILE A 439 9.24 -13.74 -11.70
CA ILE A 439 10.03 -12.50 -11.71
C ILE A 439 9.97 -11.82 -13.09
N ASN A 440 10.07 -12.58 -14.19
CA ASN A 440 10.13 -12.01 -15.54
C ASN A 440 8.76 -11.55 -16.08
N GLU A 441 7.69 -12.28 -15.76
CA GLU A 441 6.35 -12.04 -16.32
C GLU A 441 5.57 -10.96 -15.56
N ASN A 442 6.14 -10.43 -14.47
CA ASN A 442 5.59 -9.35 -13.67
C ASN A 442 6.41 -8.07 -13.84
N PRO A 443 5.78 -6.89 -14.00
CA PRO A 443 6.47 -5.61 -13.87
C PRO A 443 6.76 -5.28 -12.40
N THR A 444 7.71 -4.39 -12.15
CA THR A 444 7.91 -3.80 -10.82
C THR A 444 6.96 -2.62 -10.59
N LEU A 445 6.73 -2.23 -9.33
CA LEU A 445 5.93 -1.05 -8.98
C LEU A 445 6.43 0.23 -9.67
N ALA A 446 7.75 0.38 -9.80
CA ALA A 446 8.36 1.49 -10.53
C ALA A 446 8.02 1.49 -12.03
N GLN A 447 8.02 0.32 -12.68
CA GLN A 447 7.63 0.18 -14.09
C GLN A 447 6.13 0.42 -14.30
N MET A 448 5.29 -0.05 -13.37
CA MET A 448 3.86 0.22 -13.39
C MET A 448 3.57 1.72 -13.24
N THR A 449 4.30 2.40 -12.35
CA THR A 449 4.22 3.85 -12.15
C THR A 449 4.60 4.63 -13.40
N GLU A 450 5.70 4.25 -14.06
CA GLU A 450 6.15 4.87 -15.31
C GLU A 450 5.11 4.72 -16.44
N ALA A 451 4.54 3.53 -16.61
CA ALA A 451 3.47 3.28 -17.58
C ALA A 451 2.21 4.10 -17.30
N ALA A 452 1.82 4.24 -16.03
CA ALA A 452 0.67 5.05 -15.65
C ALA A 452 0.88 6.53 -15.96
N LEU A 453 2.02 7.10 -15.57
CA LEU A 453 2.37 8.49 -15.85
C LEU A 453 2.36 8.76 -17.36
N GLN A 454 2.92 7.85 -18.16
CA GLN A 454 2.94 7.95 -19.62
C GLN A 454 1.53 8.03 -20.24
N VAL A 455 0.55 7.29 -19.71
CA VAL A 455 -0.82 7.35 -20.21
C VAL A 455 -1.54 8.60 -19.71
N LEU A 456 -1.40 8.94 -18.44
CA LEU A 456 -2.10 10.06 -17.80
C LEU A 456 -1.63 11.42 -18.31
N GLU A 457 -0.35 11.58 -18.62
CA GLU A 457 0.24 12.85 -19.09
C GLU A 457 -0.35 13.33 -20.41
N SER A 458 -0.98 12.45 -21.19
CA SER A 458 -1.64 12.83 -22.44
C SER A 458 -2.96 13.61 -22.25
N SER A 459 -3.41 13.84 -21.00
CA SER A 459 -4.54 14.73 -20.70
C SER A 459 -4.09 16.18 -20.52
N GLU A 460 -4.75 17.10 -21.25
CA GLU A 460 -4.56 18.54 -21.07
C GLU A 460 -5.24 19.09 -19.79
N GLN A 461 -6.25 18.38 -19.28
CA GLN A 461 -7.02 18.79 -18.11
C GLN A 461 -6.28 18.51 -16.80
N GLY A 462 -5.40 17.50 -16.80
CA GLY A 462 -4.70 17.04 -15.62
C GLY A 462 -5.08 15.63 -15.21
N PHE A 463 -4.51 15.16 -14.10
CA PHE A 463 -4.81 13.84 -13.57
C PHE A 463 -4.73 13.77 -12.05
N TRP A 464 -5.45 12.80 -11.51
CA TRP A 464 -5.29 12.29 -10.16
C TRP A 464 -4.71 10.87 -10.24
N LEU A 465 -3.70 10.57 -9.44
CA LEU A 465 -3.00 9.28 -9.45
C LEU A 465 -2.77 8.77 -8.02
N MET A 466 -3.20 7.54 -7.75
CA MET A 466 -2.78 6.78 -6.57
C MET A 466 -1.68 5.77 -6.93
N ILE A 467 -0.62 5.74 -6.13
CA ILE A 467 0.44 4.73 -6.20
C ILE A 467 0.54 4.06 -4.83
N GLU A 468 0.39 2.74 -4.78
CA GLU A 468 0.42 1.97 -3.54
C GLU A 468 1.56 0.94 -3.54
N ALA A 469 2.41 1.01 -2.51
CA ALA A 469 3.28 -0.09 -2.11
C ALA A 469 2.55 -0.93 -1.04
N GLY A 470 1.57 -1.72 -1.48
CA GLY A 470 0.65 -2.46 -0.60
C GLY A 470 1.27 -3.70 0.04
N ASP A 471 2.34 -4.21 -0.56
CA ASP A 471 3.10 -5.37 -0.09
C ASP A 471 3.92 -5.08 1.17
N VAL A 472 4.11 -3.81 1.55
CA VAL A 472 4.70 -3.44 2.85
C VAL A 472 3.86 -3.97 4.01
N ASP A 473 2.54 -3.77 3.98
CA ASP A 473 1.62 -4.30 4.97
C ASP A 473 1.60 -5.82 4.97
N TRP A 474 1.64 -6.45 3.80
CA TRP A 474 1.59 -7.91 3.69
C TRP A 474 2.84 -8.57 4.30
N ALA A 475 4.02 -7.95 4.09
CA ALA A 475 5.26 -8.34 4.73
C ALA A 475 5.24 -8.08 6.25
N ASN A 476 4.62 -6.98 6.69
CA ASN A 476 4.46 -6.69 8.11
C ASN A 476 3.48 -7.66 8.78
N HIS A 477 2.36 -8.04 8.17
CA HIS A 477 1.49 -9.12 8.65
C HIS A 477 2.21 -10.46 8.73
N ALA A 478 3.18 -10.69 7.86
CA ALA A 478 4.02 -11.88 7.89
C ALA A 478 5.10 -11.81 9.00
N ASN A 479 5.30 -10.65 9.64
CA ASN A 479 6.40 -10.36 10.56
C ASN A 479 7.76 -10.67 9.91
N ASN A 480 7.91 -10.19 8.66
CA ASN A 480 9.07 -10.44 7.82
C ASN A 480 9.85 -9.13 7.56
N ILE A 481 10.91 -8.89 8.36
CA ILE A 481 11.66 -7.63 8.28
C ILE A 481 12.37 -7.46 6.94
N ASP A 482 12.82 -8.57 6.35
CA ASP A 482 13.57 -8.57 5.09
C ASP A 482 12.66 -8.16 3.92
N SER A 483 11.49 -8.81 3.82
CA SER A 483 10.46 -8.43 2.85
C SER A 483 9.89 -7.04 3.12
N SER A 484 9.71 -6.64 4.39
CA SER A 484 9.20 -5.32 4.76
C SER A 484 10.13 -4.20 4.30
N ILE A 485 11.44 -4.33 4.55
CA ILE A 485 12.45 -3.39 4.05
C ILE A 485 12.44 -3.37 2.52
N GLY A 486 12.46 -4.54 1.87
CA GLY A 486 12.50 -4.61 0.41
C GLY A 486 11.26 -4.02 -0.27
N ALA A 487 10.07 -4.20 0.31
CA ALA A 487 8.83 -3.58 -0.14
C ALA A 487 8.86 -2.05 -0.01
N VAL A 488 9.38 -1.50 1.10
CA VAL A 488 9.59 -0.06 1.23
C VAL A 488 10.55 0.46 0.16
N LEU A 489 11.64 -0.27 -0.13
CA LEU A 489 12.58 0.10 -1.20
C LEU A 489 11.96 -0.01 -2.61
N SER A 490 11.04 -0.95 -2.82
CA SER A 490 10.23 -1.05 -4.05
C SER A 490 9.34 0.18 -4.24
N GLY A 491 8.60 0.58 -3.21
CA GLY A 491 7.85 1.83 -3.20
C GLY A 491 8.73 3.06 -3.40
N GLU A 492 9.91 3.09 -2.79
CA GLU A 492 10.85 4.19 -2.95
C GLU A 492 11.34 4.36 -4.40
N GLU A 493 11.48 3.26 -5.17
CA GLU A 493 11.79 3.33 -6.59
C GLU A 493 10.63 3.89 -7.42
N ALA A 494 9.38 3.58 -7.05
CA ALA A 494 8.21 4.22 -7.65
C ALA A 494 8.11 5.71 -7.31
N PHE A 495 8.48 6.11 -6.09
CA PHE A 495 8.64 7.52 -5.73
C PHE A 495 9.68 8.18 -6.62
N GLN A 496 10.83 7.54 -6.83
CA GLN A 496 11.88 8.07 -7.71
C GLN A 496 11.37 8.28 -9.13
N LYS A 497 10.65 7.31 -9.70
CA LYS A 497 10.05 7.44 -11.04
C LYS A 497 9.05 8.59 -11.13
N THR A 498 8.29 8.80 -10.07
CA THR A 498 7.34 9.91 -9.97
C THR A 498 8.06 11.25 -10.00
N VAL A 499 9.06 11.46 -9.12
CA VAL A 499 9.77 12.74 -9.07
C VAL A 499 10.68 12.97 -10.29
N ASP A 500 11.28 11.93 -10.86
CA ASP A 500 12.04 12.03 -12.12
C ASP A 500 11.13 12.50 -13.26
N TRP A 501 9.90 12.00 -13.32
CA TRP A 501 8.91 12.45 -14.30
C TRP A 501 8.52 13.92 -14.05
N ILE A 502 8.24 14.31 -12.80
CA ILE A 502 7.86 15.70 -12.47
C ILE A 502 9.01 16.67 -12.80
N ASP A 503 10.24 16.35 -12.38
CA ASP A 503 11.44 17.16 -12.62
C ASP A 503 11.75 17.25 -14.12
N GLY A 504 11.63 16.12 -14.85
CA GLY A 504 11.84 16.07 -16.29
C GLY A 504 10.85 16.89 -17.11
N HIS A 505 9.65 17.14 -16.56
CA HIS A 505 8.60 17.96 -17.17
C HIS A 505 8.52 19.39 -16.62
N ASP A 506 9.40 19.78 -15.69
CA ASP A 506 9.33 21.05 -14.97
C ASP A 506 7.93 21.31 -14.36
N ALA A 507 7.33 20.26 -13.79
CA ALA A 507 5.90 20.22 -13.50
C ALA A 507 5.53 20.55 -12.03
N TRP A 508 6.47 20.92 -11.16
CA TRP A 508 6.20 21.18 -9.74
C TRP A 508 5.21 22.33 -9.49
N GLU A 509 5.19 23.34 -10.36
CA GLU A 509 4.20 24.42 -10.28
C GLU A 509 2.77 23.91 -10.45
N GLU A 510 2.56 22.85 -11.24
CA GLU A 510 1.24 22.24 -11.48
C GLU A 510 1.02 20.92 -10.72
N THR A 511 1.98 20.46 -9.92
CA THR A 511 1.93 19.15 -9.25
C THR A 511 1.88 19.29 -7.72
N ALA A 512 1.03 18.49 -7.08
CA ALA A 512 1.09 18.19 -5.66
C ALA A 512 1.27 16.67 -5.48
N LEU A 513 2.31 16.29 -4.74
CA LEU A 513 2.60 14.90 -4.37
C LEU A 513 2.52 14.76 -2.85
N ILE A 514 1.73 13.80 -2.39
CA ILE A 514 1.56 13.44 -0.99
C ILE A 514 2.06 12.01 -0.81
N VAL A 515 2.95 11.78 0.16
CA VAL A 515 3.46 10.46 0.53
C VAL A 515 3.07 10.18 1.97
N THR A 516 2.43 9.05 2.22
CA THR A 516 1.93 8.67 3.55
C THR A 516 1.81 7.16 3.65
N SER A 517 1.37 6.70 4.82
CA SER A 517 0.79 5.38 5.01
C SER A 517 -0.72 5.48 5.27
N ASP A 518 -1.37 4.36 5.48
CA ASP A 518 -2.77 4.23 5.85
C ASP A 518 -2.95 3.73 7.31
N HIS A 519 -1.96 3.01 7.85
CA HIS A 519 -1.83 2.64 9.27
C HIS A 519 -0.42 2.12 9.60
N GLY A 520 -0.14 1.81 10.87
CA GLY A 520 1.09 1.10 11.29
C GLY A 520 0.89 -0.39 11.54
N HIS A 521 1.94 -1.11 11.94
CA HIS A 521 1.89 -2.59 12.21
C HIS A 521 2.51 -3.03 13.54
N HIS A 522 2.89 -2.09 14.40
CA HIS A 522 3.53 -2.30 15.70
C HIS A 522 4.83 -3.15 15.67
N PHE A 523 5.69 -2.93 14.67
CA PHE A 523 7.07 -3.40 14.72
C PHE A 523 7.90 -2.54 15.71
N VAL A 524 8.68 -3.15 16.58
CA VAL A 524 9.57 -2.45 17.52
C VAL A 524 11.01 -2.78 17.20
N LEU A 525 11.75 -1.77 16.74
CA LEU A 525 13.20 -1.85 16.52
C LEU A 525 13.95 -1.51 17.81
N ARG A 526 14.71 -2.46 18.35
CA ARG A 526 15.45 -2.32 19.63
C ARG A 526 16.94 -2.05 19.45
N GLU A 527 17.58 -2.73 18.51
CA GLU A 527 19.02 -2.59 18.20
C GLU A 527 19.16 -2.24 16.72
N PRO A 528 18.91 -0.97 16.33
CA PRO A 528 18.89 -0.55 14.93
C PRO A 528 20.20 -0.84 14.18
N GLU A 529 21.34 -0.86 14.89
CA GLU A 529 22.65 -1.23 14.36
C GLU A 529 22.73 -2.66 13.80
N ALA A 530 21.80 -3.55 14.17
CA ALA A 530 21.73 -4.91 13.63
C ALA A 530 21.39 -4.92 12.12
N LEU A 531 20.74 -3.87 11.61
CA LEU A 531 20.41 -3.70 10.20
C LEU A 531 21.60 -3.19 9.37
N ILE A 532 22.72 -2.82 10.01
CA ILE A 532 23.94 -2.36 9.34
C ILE A 532 24.82 -3.57 9.03
N GLN A 533 25.05 -3.81 7.75
CA GLN A 533 25.97 -4.82 7.24
C GLN A 533 27.41 -4.35 7.51
N LYS A 534 28.03 -4.91 8.56
CA LYS A 534 29.46 -4.69 8.82
C LYS A 534 30.26 -5.26 7.65
N LYS A 535 30.96 -4.40 6.91
CA LYS A 535 31.98 -4.84 5.94
C LYS A 535 33.00 -5.69 6.71
N GLN A 536 33.07 -6.98 6.36
CA GLN A 536 34.10 -7.89 6.89
C GLN A 536 35.47 -7.49 6.38
#